data_AF-A0A510JJX6-F1
#
_entry.id   AF-A0A510JJX6-F1
#
_cell.length_a   1.000
_cell.length_b   1.000
_cell.length_c   1.000
_cell.angle_alpha   90.00
_cell.angle_beta   90.00
_cell.angle_gamma   90.00
#
_symmetry.space_group_name_H-M   'P 1'
#
loop_
_entity.id
_entity.type
_entity.pdbx_description
1 polymer ?
#
loop_
_entity_poly.entity_id
_entity_poly.type
_entity_poly.pdbx_seq_one_letter_code
_entity_poly.pdbx_strand_id
1 'polypeptide(L)'
;MKNIGNIEQLESTKNTESYIERDIKNAKEILERMNPNQKINYHTILTKLISDWKNKDIRPKILIHSCCAPCSTYTLEFLTQYADVTVLFANNNIHPKAEYVKRALVQEEFIRKFNERTGNNVGFIEDEYKPMDFYKAVKGLENEKEGGARCTACFQMRLDIVAKKAQELGFDYFGSALTLSPHKNSQLINTLGLEIQEIFDVKYLPSDFKKNNGYKRSVDMCAEYDVYRQCYCGCVFAAMDQGIDLNEYK
;
A
#
# COMPACT_ATOMS: atom_id res chain seq x y z
N MET A 1 43.08 29.57 -53.06
CA MET A 1 41.60 29.48 -52.95
C MET A 1 41.19 28.02 -52.98
N LYS A 2 40.82 27.44 -51.83
CA LYS A 2 39.83 26.36 -51.73
C LYS A 2 39.47 26.18 -50.25
N ASN A 3 38.17 26.03 -50.04
CA ASN A 3 37.40 26.26 -48.82
C ASN A 3 37.81 25.43 -47.60
N ILE A 4 37.74 26.10 -46.46
CA ILE A 4 37.47 25.55 -45.13
C ILE A 4 36.02 25.05 -45.16
N GLY A 5 35.80 23.76 -44.89
CA GLY A 5 34.48 23.13 -44.90
C GLY A 5 34.23 22.34 -43.62
N ASN A 6 33.45 22.96 -42.73
CA ASN A 6 32.61 22.43 -41.65
C ASN A 6 32.82 20.98 -41.19
N ILE A 7 33.37 20.85 -39.97
CA ILE A 7 33.15 19.69 -39.09
C ILE A 7 32.23 20.18 -37.95
N GLU A 8 30.94 20.31 -38.24
CA GLU A 8 29.90 20.48 -37.22
C GLU A 8 28.60 19.89 -37.78
N GLN A 9 28.36 18.61 -37.50
CA GLN A 9 27.02 18.01 -37.55
C GLN A 9 27.07 16.61 -36.92
N LEU A 10 27.27 16.57 -35.61
CA LEU A 10 27.09 15.36 -34.80
C LEU A 10 26.58 15.77 -33.41
N GLU A 11 25.45 16.47 -33.36
CA GLU A 11 24.71 16.65 -32.10
C GLU A 11 23.27 17.13 -32.39
N SER A 12 22.35 16.20 -32.69
CA SER A 12 20.91 16.48 -32.55
C SER A 12 20.08 15.19 -32.44
N THR A 13 20.39 14.37 -31.44
CA THR A 13 19.45 13.35 -30.93
C THR A 13 19.43 13.38 -29.40
N LYS A 14 19.22 14.58 -28.82
CA LYS A 14 18.86 14.71 -27.40
C LYS A 14 17.34 14.59 -27.26
N ASN A 15 16.91 13.50 -26.62
CA ASN A 15 15.76 13.40 -25.72
C ASN A 15 14.37 13.87 -26.22
N THR A 16 13.74 13.02 -27.02
CA THR A 16 12.29 13.04 -27.27
C THR A 16 11.44 12.46 -26.12
N GLU A 17 12.05 12.08 -24.98
CA GLU A 17 11.30 11.64 -23.79
C GLU A 17 10.77 12.80 -22.91
N SER A 18 10.98 14.08 -23.27
CA SER A 18 11.10 15.11 -22.22
C SER A 18 9.97 16.14 -22.04
N TYR A 19 8.78 16.04 -22.63
CA TYR A 19 7.72 17.06 -22.39
C TYR A 19 6.30 16.57 -22.07
N ILE A 20 5.95 15.31 -22.36
CA ILE A 20 4.55 14.83 -22.22
C ILE A 20 4.24 14.29 -20.81
N GLU A 21 5.25 13.97 -19.99
CA GLU A 21 5.07 13.44 -18.63
C GLU A 21 5.07 14.51 -17.53
N ARG A 22 5.14 15.81 -17.87
CA ARG A 22 5.12 16.87 -16.87
C ARG A 22 3.67 17.25 -16.61
N ASP A 23 3.22 17.02 -15.37
CA ASP A 23 1.87 17.26 -14.83
C ASP A 23 0.95 16.02 -14.75
N ILE A 24 1.36 15.05 -13.94
CA ILE A 24 0.50 13.93 -13.54
C ILE A 24 -0.28 14.36 -12.27
N LYS A 25 -1.62 14.44 -12.34
CA LYS A 25 -2.43 14.82 -11.18
C LYS A 25 -2.66 13.65 -10.22
N ASN A 26 -2.84 12.44 -10.76
CA ASN A 26 -3.11 11.22 -10.00
C ASN A 26 -2.77 9.97 -10.84
N ALA A 27 -2.92 8.80 -10.21
CA ALA A 27 -2.67 7.51 -10.86
C ALA A 27 -3.59 7.21 -12.05
N LYS A 28 -4.84 7.68 -12.01
CA LYS A 28 -5.85 7.42 -13.03
C LYS A 28 -5.43 8.01 -14.38
N GLU A 29 -4.91 9.24 -14.39
CA GLU A 29 -4.41 9.87 -15.63
C GLU A 29 -3.27 9.07 -16.29
N ILE A 30 -2.44 8.37 -15.51
CA ILE A 30 -1.42 7.47 -16.04
C ILE A 30 -2.08 6.25 -16.68
N LEU A 31 -3.07 5.66 -15.99
CA LEU A 31 -3.74 4.43 -16.43
C LEU A 31 -4.59 4.64 -17.68
N GLU A 32 -5.27 5.78 -17.82
CA GLU A 32 -6.05 6.14 -19.01
C GLU A 32 -5.20 6.24 -20.28
N ARG A 33 -3.89 6.50 -20.13
CA ARG A 33 -2.93 6.54 -21.24
C ARG A 33 -2.34 5.16 -21.57
N MET A 34 -2.63 4.13 -20.78
CA MET A 34 -2.13 2.77 -20.99
C MET A 34 -3.07 1.93 -21.85
N ASN A 35 -2.51 0.90 -22.49
CA ASN A 35 -3.31 -0.07 -23.24
C ASN A 35 -4.23 -0.86 -22.27
N PRO A 36 -5.57 -0.87 -22.49
CA PRO A 36 -6.51 -1.52 -21.58
C PRO A 36 -6.32 -3.04 -21.45
N ASN A 37 -5.67 -3.69 -22.43
CA ASN A 37 -5.41 -5.14 -22.41
C ASN A 37 -4.06 -5.50 -21.75
N GLN A 38 -3.30 -4.51 -21.29
CA GLN A 38 -2.00 -4.73 -20.67
C GLN A 38 -2.14 -4.96 -19.16
N LYS A 39 -1.47 -5.99 -18.64
CA LYS A 39 -1.34 -6.17 -17.19
C LYS A 39 -0.58 -4.99 -16.59
N ILE A 40 -1.22 -4.28 -15.67
CA ILE A 40 -0.69 -3.05 -15.07
C ILE A 40 0.46 -3.39 -14.12
N ASN A 41 1.61 -2.72 -14.32
CA ASN A 41 2.71 -2.75 -13.37
C ASN A 41 2.58 -1.58 -12.39
N TYR A 42 1.86 -1.80 -11.28
CA TYR A 42 1.62 -0.76 -10.27
C TYR A 42 2.89 -0.22 -9.60
N HIS A 43 4.00 -0.98 -9.62
CA HIS A 43 5.28 -0.42 -9.18
C HIS A 43 5.76 0.69 -10.11
N THR A 44 5.64 0.52 -11.43
CA THR A 44 5.97 1.55 -12.42
C THR A 44 5.10 2.79 -12.27
N ILE A 45 3.80 2.62 -11.96
CA ILE A 45 2.89 3.75 -11.70
C ILE A 45 3.35 4.53 -10.47
N LEU A 46 3.66 3.84 -9.37
CA LEU A 46 4.18 4.45 -8.15
C LEU A 46 5.48 5.22 -8.40
N THR A 47 6.42 4.66 -9.17
CA THR A 47 7.68 5.34 -9.47
C THR A 47 7.49 6.58 -10.34
N LYS A 48 6.50 6.58 -11.23
CA LYS A 48 6.13 7.78 -12.01
C LYS A 48 5.57 8.89 -11.12
N LEU A 49 4.67 8.55 -10.18
CA LEU A 49 4.17 9.50 -9.18
C LEU A 49 5.32 10.08 -8.34
N ILE A 50 6.23 9.23 -7.84
CA ILE A 50 7.41 9.67 -7.08
C ILE A 50 8.30 10.59 -7.91
N SER A 51 8.48 10.30 -9.21
CA SER A 51 9.25 11.16 -10.12
C SER A 51 8.60 12.54 -10.26
N ASP A 52 7.27 12.60 -10.45
CA ASP A 52 6.52 13.85 -10.52
C ASP A 52 6.64 14.67 -9.22
N TRP A 53 6.50 14.02 -8.06
CA TRP A 53 6.69 14.67 -6.75
C TRP A 53 8.08 15.28 -6.61
N LYS A 54 9.14 14.54 -6.97
CA LYS A 54 10.52 15.04 -6.96
C LYS A 54 10.72 16.22 -7.90
N ASN A 55 10.18 16.13 -9.12
CA ASN A 55 10.29 17.21 -10.12
C ASN A 55 9.60 18.50 -9.68
N LYS A 56 8.56 18.38 -8.84
CA LYS A 56 7.79 19.49 -8.29
C LYS A 56 8.24 19.93 -6.90
N ASP A 57 9.26 19.29 -6.33
CA ASP A 57 9.72 19.49 -4.94
C ASP A 57 8.59 19.36 -3.90
N ILE A 58 7.71 18.36 -4.12
CA ILE A 58 6.57 18.06 -3.25
C ILE A 58 6.89 16.83 -2.41
N ARG A 59 6.56 16.91 -1.12
CA ARG A 59 6.56 15.77 -0.20
C ARG A 59 5.12 15.52 0.27
N PRO A 60 4.40 14.55 -0.32
CA PRO A 60 2.98 14.35 -0.03
C PRO A 60 2.77 13.69 1.33
N LYS A 61 1.60 13.93 1.93
CA LYS A 61 1.10 13.20 3.10
C LYS A 61 0.34 11.95 2.65
N ILE A 62 0.77 10.79 3.11
CA ILE A 62 0.20 9.50 2.72
C ILE A 62 -0.33 8.77 3.96
N LEU A 63 -1.61 8.38 3.94
CA LEU A 63 -2.20 7.47 4.92
C LEU A 63 -2.18 6.04 4.37
N ILE A 64 -1.40 5.16 4.99
CA ILE A 64 -1.29 3.76 4.59
C ILE A 64 -2.07 2.88 5.56
N HIS A 65 -3.05 2.13 5.04
CA HIS A 65 -3.69 1.06 5.78
C HIS A 65 -2.69 -0.07 6.05
N SER A 66 -2.61 -0.52 7.31
CA SER A 66 -1.95 -1.74 7.74
C SER A 66 -2.84 -2.53 8.70
N CYS A 67 -2.71 -3.86 8.68
CA CYS A 67 -3.38 -4.73 9.65
C CYS A 67 -2.41 -5.59 10.47
N CYS A 68 -1.10 -5.36 10.31
CA CYS A 68 -0.02 -6.05 11.01
C CYS A 68 1.34 -5.41 10.66
N ALA A 69 2.26 -5.37 11.62
CA ALA A 69 3.59 -4.81 11.43
C ALA A 69 4.39 -5.36 10.23
N PRO A 70 4.42 -6.69 9.94
CA PRO A 70 5.16 -7.23 8.80
C PRO A 70 4.79 -6.60 7.45
N CYS A 71 3.51 -6.24 7.25
CA CYS A 71 3.08 -5.58 6.01
C CYS A 71 3.62 -4.15 5.90
N SER A 72 3.82 -3.46 7.01
CA SER A 72 4.28 -2.08 7.02
C SER A 72 5.80 -1.94 6.88
N THR A 73 6.60 -2.99 7.17
CA THR A 73 8.06 -2.87 7.31
C THR A 73 8.75 -2.23 6.10
N TYR A 74 8.91 -2.99 5.01
CA TYR A 74 9.53 -2.49 3.78
C TYR A 74 8.72 -1.32 3.17
N THR A 75 7.40 -1.32 3.34
CA THR A 75 6.54 -0.22 2.87
C THR A 75 6.96 1.12 3.48
N LEU A 76 7.23 1.17 4.79
CA LEU A 76 7.71 2.38 5.46
C LEU A 76 9.15 2.71 5.08
N GLU A 77 10.05 1.71 5.03
CA GLU A 77 11.43 1.91 4.57
C GLU A 77 11.49 2.55 3.17
N PHE A 78 10.60 2.13 2.27
CA PHE A 78 10.52 2.68 0.92
C PHE A 78 9.85 4.05 0.86
N LEU A 79 8.63 4.19 1.42
CA LEU A 79 7.82 5.41 1.23
C LEU A 79 8.37 6.63 1.96
N THR A 80 8.98 6.45 3.13
CA THR A 80 9.52 7.57 3.93
C THR A 80 10.67 8.29 3.24
N GLN A 81 11.28 7.70 2.21
CA GLN A 81 12.26 8.40 1.37
C GLN A 81 11.62 9.53 0.54
N TYR A 82 10.31 9.47 0.29
CA TYR A 82 9.63 10.33 -0.70
C TYR A 82 8.40 11.07 -0.15
N ALA A 83 7.88 10.67 1.00
CA ALA A 83 6.61 11.16 1.52
C ALA A 83 6.59 11.20 3.06
N ASP A 84 5.67 11.99 3.61
CA ASP A 84 5.32 11.96 5.03
C ASP A 84 4.24 10.91 5.25
N VAL A 85 4.58 9.86 5.99
CA VAL A 85 3.76 8.65 6.08
C VAL A 85 3.11 8.55 7.45
N THR A 86 1.81 8.25 7.47
CA THR A 86 1.09 7.81 8.67
C THR A 86 0.50 6.43 8.40
N VAL A 87 0.59 5.53 9.37
CA VAL A 87 -0.07 4.22 9.32
C VAL A 87 -1.41 4.32 10.01
N LEU A 88 -2.48 3.94 9.29
CA LEU A 88 -3.76 3.61 9.89
C LEU A 88 -3.79 2.10 10.15
N PHE A 89 -3.75 1.71 11.43
CA PHE A 89 -4.00 0.34 11.83
C PHE A 89 -5.51 0.10 11.93
N ALA A 90 -6.06 -0.60 10.94
CA ALA A 90 -7.48 -0.88 10.88
C ALA A 90 -7.73 -2.23 10.26
N ASN A 91 -8.45 -3.12 10.95
CA ASN A 91 -8.96 -4.34 10.34
C ASN A 91 -10.00 -5.03 11.22
N ASN A 92 -11.26 -4.83 10.87
CA ASN A 92 -12.40 -5.42 11.57
C ASN A 92 -12.48 -6.94 11.46
N ASN A 93 -11.73 -7.57 10.54
CA ASN A 93 -11.80 -9.01 10.38
C ASN A 93 -10.93 -9.79 11.38
N ILE A 94 -10.00 -9.14 12.08
CA ILE A 94 -9.05 -9.84 12.95
C ILE A 94 -9.83 -10.46 14.10
N HIS A 95 -9.68 -11.77 14.29
CA HIS A 95 -10.37 -12.51 15.33
C HIS A 95 -9.43 -13.59 15.88
N PRO A 96 -9.26 -13.72 17.20
CA PRO A 96 -10.02 -13.04 18.26
C PRO A 96 -9.58 -11.59 18.51
N LYS A 97 -10.30 -10.88 19.40
CA LYS A 97 -9.97 -9.49 19.79
C LYS A 97 -8.54 -9.36 20.33
N ALA A 98 -8.05 -10.35 21.08
CA ALA A 98 -6.69 -10.34 21.62
C ALA A 98 -5.63 -10.30 20.50
N GLU A 99 -5.85 -10.99 19.36
CA GLU A 99 -4.97 -10.89 18.21
C GLU A 99 -4.99 -9.49 17.57
N TYR A 100 -6.15 -8.83 17.52
CA TYR A 100 -6.24 -7.44 17.05
C TYR A 100 -5.36 -6.53 17.91
N VAL A 101 -5.52 -6.61 19.24
CA VAL A 101 -4.77 -5.80 20.21
C VAL A 101 -3.28 -6.07 20.08
N LYS A 102 -2.88 -7.35 20.02
CA LYS A 102 -1.48 -7.73 19.85
C LYS A 102 -0.88 -7.15 18.57
N ARG A 103 -1.57 -7.26 17.43
CA ARG A 103 -1.08 -6.71 16.16
C ARG A 103 -1.00 -5.19 16.17
N ALA A 104 -1.90 -4.50 16.85
CA ALA A 104 -1.87 -3.04 17.01
C ALA A 104 -0.63 -2.61 17.81
N LEU A 105 -0.41 -3.24 18.98
CA LEU A 105 0.75 -2.97 19.83
C LEU A 105 2.07 -3.22 19.11
N VAL A 106 2.19 -4.35 18.39
CA VAL A 106 3.39 -4.68 17.62
C VAL A 106 3.60 -3.68 16.47
N GLN A 107 2.52 -3.20 15.82
CA GLN A 107 2.59 -2.20 14.77
C GLN A 107 3.09 -0.85 15.31
N GLU A 108 2.57 -0.40 16.45
CA GLU A 108 2.99 0.83 17.12
C GLU A 108 4.44 0.74 17.58
N GLU A 109 4.81 -0.37 18.22
CA GLU A 109 6.19 -0.60 18.69
C GLU A 109 7.19 -0.62 17.52
N PHE A 110 6.83 -1.29 16.42
CA PHE A 110 7.66 -1.29 15.21
C PHE A 110 7.86 0.13 14.67
N ILE A 111 6.79 0.92 14.54
CA ILE A 111 6.88 2.31 14.06
C ILE A 111 7.78 3.15 14.96
N ARG A 112 7.62 3.03 16.29
CA ARG A 112 8.47 3.73 17.26
C ARG A 112 9.95 3.38 17.07
N LYS A 113 10.29 2.08 17.04
CA LYS A 113 11.68 1.60 16.83
C LYS A 113 12.22 2.03 15.48
N PHE A 114 11.40 1.99 14.42
CA PHE A 114 11.78 2.41 13.08
C PHE A 114 12.12 3.90 13.05
N ASN A 115 11.29 4.75 13.64
CA ASN A 115 11.55 6.19 13.76
C ASN A 115 12.84 6.47 14.54
N GLU A 116 13.03 5.83 15.71
CA GLU A 116 14.24 5.97 16.52
C GLU A 116 15.51 5.58 15.77
N ARG A 117 15.49 4.47 15.01
CA ARG A 117 16.67 3.98 14.30
C ARG A 117 16.99 4.76 13.04
N THR A 118 15.99 5.33 12.37
CA THR A 118 16.15 5.93 11.03
C THR A 118 16.08 7.46 11.03
N GLY A 119 15.65 8.08 12.14
CA GLY A 119 15.40 9.53 12.21
C GLY A 119 14.12 9.97 11.48
N ASN A 120 13.28 9.02 11.04
CA ASN A 120 11.97 9.31 10.47
C ASN A 120 10.94 9.68 11.54
N ASN A 121 9.81 10.23 11.09
CA ASN A 121 8.67 10.57 11.93
C ASN A 121 7.36 10.00 11.34
N VAL A 122 7.28 8.67 11.24
CA VAL A 122 6.05 7.98 10.81
C VAL A 122 4.99 8.08 11.90
N GLY A 123 3.80 8.55 11.53
CA GLY A 123 2.63 8.59 12.40
C GLY A 123 1.95 7.23 12.56
N PHE A 124 1.22 7.05 13.65
CA PHE A 124 0.41 5.86 13.92
C PHE A 124 -0.99 6.29 14.39
N ILE A 125 -2.03 5.68 13.80
CA ILE A 125 -3.43 5.85 14.19
C ILE A 125 -4.04 4.46 14.28
N GLU A 126 -4.57 4.09 15.45
CA GLU A 126 -5.38 2.88 15.62
C GLU A 126 -6.86 3.23 15.38
N ASP A 127 -7.53 2.46 14.51
CA ASP A 127 -8.97 2.63 14.25
C ASP A 127 -9.82 1.81 15.23
N GLU A 128 -11.10 2.15 15.35
CA GLU A 128 -12.01 1.40 16.22
C GLU A 128 -12.26 -0.02 15.70
N TYR A 129 -12.05 -1.04 16.54
CA TYR A 129 -12.29 -2.43 16.18
C TYR A 129 -13.79 -2.79 16.18
N LYS A 130 -14.38 -2.93 14.99
CA LYS A 130 -15.81 -3.22 14.77
C LYS A 130 -16.02 -4.56 14.04
N PRO A 131 -15.88 -5.71 14.70
CA PRO A 131 -15.96 -7.02 14.03
C PRO A 131 -17.31 -7.28 13.37
N MET A 132 -18.39 -6.70 13.91
CA MET A 132 -19.73 -6.80 13.32
C MET A 132 -19.81 -6.20 11.91
N ASP A 133 -19.01 -5.18 11.60
CA ASP A 133 -18.99 -4.59 10.26
C ASP A 133 -18.36 -5.55 9.25
N PHE A 134 -17.35 -6.32 9.65
CA PHE A 134 -16.81 -7.41 8.83
C PHE A 134 -17.86 -8.50 8.57
N TYR A 135 -18.56 -8.98 9.60
CA TYR A 135 -19.59 -10.01 9.43
C TYR A 135 -20.74 -9.54 8.53
N LYS A 136 -21.14 -8.26 8.61
CA LYS A 136 -22.11 -7.67 7.68
C LYS A 136 -21.58 -7.65 6.25
N ALA A 137 -20.34 -7.21 6.05
CA ALA A 137 -19.72 -7.07 4.74
C ALA A 137 -19.54 -8.42 4.01
N VAL A 138 -19.39 -9.52 4.76
CA VAL A 138 -19.17 -10.87 4.19
C VAL A 138 -20.39 -11.79 4.30
N LYS A 139 -21.56 -11.26 4.68
CA LYS A 139 -22.78 -12.04 4.81
C LYS A 139 -23.15 -12.69 3.46
N GLY A 140 -23.38 -14.00 3.46
CA GLY A 140 -23.62 -14.80 2.26
C GLY A 140 -22.35 -15.24 1.52
N LEU A 141 -21.16 -14.85 2.00
CA LEU A 141 -19.85 -15.23 1.46
C LEU A 141 -19.06 -16.11 2.45
N GLU A 142 -19.72 -16.67 3.46
CA GLU A 142 -19.07 -17.41 4.54
C GLU A 142 -18.32 -18.64 4.03
N ASN A 143 -18.88 -19.32 3.02
CA ASN A 143 -18.34 -20.56 2.43
C ASN A 143 -17.32 -20.33 1.31
N GLU A 144 -17.04 -19.06 0.94
CA GLU A 144 -16.01 -18.74 -0.05
C GLU A 144 -14.62 -19.14 0.46
N LYS A 145 -13.73 -19.61 -0.42
CA LYS A 145 -12.35 -19.92 0.00
C LYS A 145 -11.54 -18.66 0.26
N GLU A 146 -10.47 -18.77 1.04
CA GLU A 146 -9.48 -17.67 1.11
C GLU A 146 -8.96 -17.33 -0.30
N GLY A 147 -8.91 -16.02 -0.59
CA GLY A 147 -8.60 -15.50 -1.92
C GLY A 147 -9.81 -15.35 -2.85
N GLY A 148 -10.98 -15.88 -2.46
CA GLY A 148 -12.25 -15.74 -3.19
C GLY A 148 -13.02 -14.46 -2.88
N ALA A 149 -14.33 -14.46 -3.17
CA ALA A 149 -15.16 -13.24 -3.12
C ALA A 149 -15.25 -12.61 -1.71
N ARG A 150 -15.17 -13.42 -0.65
CA ARG A 150 -15.06 -12.95 0.75
C ARG A 150 -13.85 -12.06 0.96
N CYS A 151 -12.70 -12.39 0.37
CA CYS A 151 -11.50 -11.57 0.48
C CYS A 151 -11.66 -10.26 -0.29
N THR A 152 -12.33 -10.24 -1.44
CA THR A 152 -12.67 -9.02 -2.18
C THR A 152 -13.48 -8.06 -1.31
N ALA A 153 -14.59 -8.54 -0.71
CA ALA A 153 -15.41 -7.73 0.20
C ALA A 153 -14.62 -7.22 1.42
N CYS A 154 -13.73 -8.06 1.96
CA CYS A 154 -12.85 -7.66 3.06
C CYS A 154 -11.84 -6.57 2.66
N PHE A 155 -11.27 -6.61 1.45
CA PHE A 155 -10.35 -5.59 0.98
C PHE A 155 -11.07 -4.26 0.71
N GLN A 156 -12.26 -4.33 0.09
CA GLN A 156 -13.12 -3.17 -0.14
C GLN A 156 -13.37 -2.42 1.17
N MET A 157 -13.90 -3.12 2.19
CA MET A 157 -14.17 -2.54 3.52
C MET A 157 -12.94 -1.85 4.12
N ARG A 158 -11.75 -2.47 4.03
CA ARG A 158 -10.51 -1.89 4.60
C ARG A 158 -10.05 -0.65 3.84
N LEU A 159 -10.19 -0.67 2.51
CA LEU A 159 -9.83 0.46 1.67
C LEU A 159 -10.81 1.63 1.87
N ASP A 160 -12.11 1.36 2.06
CA ASP A 160 -13.11 2.38 2.39
C ASP A 160 -12.79 3.07 3.72
N ILE A 161 -12.39 2.31 4.74
CA ILE A 161 -12.00 2.85 6.05
C ILE A 161 -10.83 3.83 5.91
N VAL A 162 -9.77 3.45 5.20
CA VAL A 162 -8.59 4.32 5.05
C VAL A 162 -8.84 5.50 4.11
N ALA A 163 -9.62 5.34 3.04
CA ALA A 163 -9.98 6.44 2.15
C ALA A 163 -10.80 7.50 2.89
N LYS A 164 -11.83 7.07 3.63
CA LYS A 164 -12.64 7.95 4.47
C LYS A 164 -11.78 8.69 5.49
N LYS A 165 -10.91 7.98 6.21
CA LYS A 165 -10.03 8.59 7.22
C LYS A 165 -9.01 9.55 6.61
N ALA A 166 -8.47 9.23 5.43
CA ALA A 166 -7.52 10.07 4.72
C ALA A 166 -8.17 11.39 4.28
N GLN A 167 -9.39 11.35 3.75
CA GLN A 167 -10.16 12.55 3.40
C GLN A 167 -10.48 13.38 4.66
N GLU A 168 -10.98 12.75 5.73
CA GLU A 168 -11.31 13.42 7.01
C GLU A 168 -10.12 14.19 7.60
N LEU A 169 -8.91 13.66 7.45
CA LEU A 169 -7.68 14.21 8.02
C LEU A 169 -6.84 15.03 7.03
N GLY A 170 -7.30 15.19 5.78
CA GLY A 170 -6.61 15.99 4.76
C GLY A 170 -5.29 15.41 4.29
N PHE A 171 -5.21 14.09 4.10
CA PHE A 171 -4.07 13.44 3.42
C PHE A 171 -4.19 13.59 1.91
N ASP A 172 -3.04 13.67 1.22
CA ASP A 172 -2.99 13.75 -0.24
C ASP A 172 -3.32 12.41 -0.91
N TYR A 173 -2.88 11.32 -0.27
CA TYR A 173 -3.09 9.96 -0.75
C TYR A 173 -3.51 9.00 0.35
N PHE A 174 -4.34 8.02 -0.02
CA PHE A 174 -4.54 6.79 0.74
C PHE A 174 -3.95 5.59 0.00
N GLY A 175 -3.48 4.58 0.74
CA GLY A 175 -2.96 3.35 0.17
C GLY A 175 -3.03 2.19 1.14
N SER A 176 -2.48 1.04 0.75
CA SER A 176 -2.51 -0.16 1.58
C SER A 176 -1.22 -0.95 1.51
N ALA A 177 -0.68 -1.28 2.69
CA ALA A 177 0.47 -2.16 2.87
C ALA A 177 0.15 -3.63 2.49
N LEU A 178 -1.12 -3.97 2.24
CA LEU A 178 -1.52 -5.32 1.80
C LEU A 178 -0.83 -5.74 0.50
N THR A 179 -0.43 -4.80 -0.34
CA THR A 179 0.24 -5.10 -1.63
C THR A 179 1.65 -5.66 -1.43
N LEU A 180 2.20 -5.66 -0.21
CA LEU A 180 3.46 -6.33 0.15
C LEU A 180 3.33 -7.85 0.33
N SER A 181 2.16 -8.35 0.73
CA SER A 181 1.99 -9.77 1.05
C SER A 181 1.97 -10.62 -0.22
N PRO A 182 2.76 -11.72 -0.32
CA PRO A 182 2.74 -12.64 -1.46
C PRO A 182 1.40 -13.36 -1.61
N HIS A 183 0.65 -13.51 -0.52
CA HIS A 183 -0.65 -14.18 -0.49
C HIS A 183 -1.82 -13.27 -0.89
N LYS A 184 -1.57 -12.00 -1.23
CA LYS A 184 -2.64 -11.02 -1.54
C LYS A 184 -2.50 -10.54 -2.97
N ASN A 185 -3.62 -10.55 -3.69
CA ASN A 185 -3.69 -10.14 -5.08
C ASN A 185 -3.58 -8.62 -5.18
N SER A 186 -2.38 -8.11 -5.49
CA SER A 186 -2.15 -6.66 -5.63
C SER A 186 -2.92 -6.07 -6.81
N GLN A 187 -3.22 -6.84 -7.86
CA GLN A 187 -4.02 -6.31 -8.98
C GLN A 187 -5.42 -5.95 -8.50
N LEU A 188 -6.08 -6.88 -7.81
CA LEU A 188 -7.41 -6.66 -7.23
C LEU A 188 -7.41 -5.48 -6.24
N ILE A 189 -6.45 -5.45 -5.30
CA ILE A 189 -6.38 -4.38 -4.29
C ILE A 189 -6.26 -3.00 -4.95
N ASN A 190 -5.44 -2.88 -5.99
CA ASN A 190 -5.30 -1.61 -6.69
C ASN A 190 -6.53 -1.25 -7.51
N THR A 191 -7.21 -2.22 -8.14
CA THR A 191 -8.49 -1.96 -8.82
C THR A 191 -9.53 -1.40 -7.86
N LEU A 192 -9.72 -2.06 -6.70
CA LEU A 192 -10.66 -1.57 -5.68
C LEU A 192 -10.26 -0.17 -5.17
N GLY A 193 -8.98 0.08 -4.92
CA GLY A 193 -8.50 1.39 -4.48
C GLY A 193 -8.78 2.50 -5.49
N LEU A 194 -8.61 2.22 -6.78
CA LEU A 194 -8.92 3.16 -7.86
C LEU A 194 -10.43 3.41 -7.99
N GLU A 195 -11.28 2.42 -7.75
CA GLU A 195 -12.74 2.58 -7.72
C GLU A 195 -13.17 3.44 -6.53
N ILE A 196 -12.57 3.23 -5.35
CA ILE A 196 -12.88 3.96 -4.12
C ILE A 196 -12.51 5.45 -4.22
N GLN A 197 -11.42 5.78 -4.93
CA GLN A 197 -11.03 7.17 -5.15
C GLN A 197 -12.09 7.98 -5.94
N GLU A 198 -13.01 7.33 -6.64
CA GLU A 198 -14.11 8.01 -7.34
C GLU A 198 -15.24 8.41 -6.37
N ILE A 199 -15.24 7.86 -5.16
CA ILE A 199 -16.24 8.09 -4.12
C ILE A 199 -15.75 9.12 -3.10
N PHE A 200 -14.46 9.07 -2.75
CA PHE A 200 -13.82 9.94 -1.76
C PHE A 200 -12.91 10.96 -2.44
N ASP A 201 -12.89 12.19 -1.92
CA ASP A 201 -12.01 13.26 -2.42
C ASP A 201 -10.59 13.12 -1.86
N VAL A 202 -9.94 12.00 -2.19
CA VAL A 202 -8.57 11.68 -1.84
C VAL A 202 -7.98 10.72 -2.88
N LYS A 203 -6.72 10.93 -3.26
CA LYS A 203 -6.10 10.15 -4.34
C LYS A 203 -5.71 8.77 -3.84
N TYR A 204 -5.94 7.73 -4.65
CA TYR A 204 -5.38 6.42 -4.34
C TYR A 204 -3.89 6.36 -4.70
N LEU A 205 -3.09 5.68 -3.87
CA LEU A 205 -1.68 5.37 -4.11
C LEU A 205 -1.54 3.93 -4.63
N PRO A 206 -1.42 3.72 -5.95
CA PRO A 206 -1.23 2.38 -6.47
C PRO A 206 0.15 1.87 -6.10
N SER A 207 0.22 0.60 -5.71
CA SER A 207 1.47 0.00 -5.26
C SER A 207 1.52 -1.50 -5.48
N ASP A 208 2.72 -2.03 -5.68
CA ASP A 208 3.01 -3.45 -5.56
C ASP A 208 4.32 -3.62 -4.77
N PHE A 209 4.25 -3.47 -3.46
CA PHE A 209 5.43 -3.49 -2.59
C PHE A 209 6.16 -4.84 -2.57
N LYS A 210 5.59 -5.90 -3.18
CA LYS A 210 6.32 -7.17 -3.43
C LYS A 210 7.49 -7.01 -4.38
N LYS A 211 7.42 -6.05 -5.32
CA LYS A 211 8.43 -5.86 -6.36
C LYS A 211 9.76 -5.42 -5.77
N ASN A 212 10.84 -5.60 -6.53
CA ASN A 212 12.21 -5.26 -6.14
C ASN A 212 12.64 -5.87 -4.80
N ASN A 213 12.32 -7.15 -4.60
CA ASN A 213 12.62 -7.89 -3.37
C ASN A 213 11.97 -7.32 -2.10
N GLY A 214 10.95 -6.48 -2.20
CA GLY A 214 10.33 -5.85 -1.03
C GLY A 214 9.77 -6.85 -0.02
N TYR A 215 9.17 -7.96 -0.48
CA TYR A 215 8.73 -9.01 0.46
C TYR A 215 9.91 -9.67 1.19
N LYS A 216 11.00 -9.96 0.48
CA LYS A 216 12.21 -10.51 1.11
C LYS A 216 12.76 -9.52 2.14
N ARG A 217 12.86 -8.23 1.78
CA ARG A 217 13.31 -7.18 2.69
C ARG A 217 12.42 -7.07 3.92
N SER A 218 11.10 -7.23 3.78
CA SER A 218 10.17 -7.29 4.89
C SER A 218 10.43 -8.47 5.84
N VAL A 219 10.78 -9.65 5.31
CA VAL A 219 11.19 -10.79 6.14
C VAL A 219 12.46 -10.47 6.92
N ASP A 220 13.47 -9.92 6.25
CA ASP A 220 14.74 -9.52 6.87
C ASP A 220 14.49 -8.48 8.00
N MET A 221 13.67 -7.45 7.73
CA MET A 221 13.30 -6.44 8.71
C MET A 221 12.50 -7.01 9.89
N CYS A 222 11.65 -8.03 9.67
CA CYS A 222 10.95 -8.66 10.79
C CYS A 222 11.93 -9.29 11.78
N ALA A 223 13.03 -9.88 11.29
CA ALA A 223 14.08 -10.41 12.16
C ALA A 223 14.88 -9.27 12.84
N GLU A 224 15.22 -8.20 12.10
CA GLU A 224 15.99 -7.06 12.63
C GLU A 224 15.27 -6.28 13.75
N TYR A 225 13.94 -6.25 13.71
CA TYR A 225 13.09 -5.50 14.65
C TYR A 225 12.34 -6.39 15.64
N ASP A 226 12.54 -7.71 15.57
CA ASP A 226 11.82 -8.73 16.36
C ASP A 226 10.29 -8.58 16.24
N VAL A 227 9.82 -8.48 15.00
CA VAL A 227 8.40 -8.25 14.69
C VAL A 227 7.65 -9.56 14.73
N TYR A 228 6.60 -9.62 15.56
CA TYR A 228 5.65 -10.73 15.57
C TYR A 228 5.05 -10.98 14.17
N ARG A 229 5.19 -12.22 13.68
CA ARG A 229 4.62 -12.69 12.42
C ARG A 229 3.48 -13.67 12.70
N GLN A 230 2.26 -13.23 12.42
CA GLN A 230 1.05 -14.05 12.50
C GLN A 230 1.06 -15.22 11.52
N CYS A 231 0.42 -16.34 11.88
CA CYS A 231 0.33 -17.53 11.02
C CYS A 231 -0.89 -17.56 10.10
N TYR A 232 -1.82 -16.59 10.23
CA TYR A 232 -3.06 -16.52 9.43
C TYR A 232 -3.47 -15.07 9.18
N CYS A 233 -4.39 -14.86 8.22
CA CYS A 233 -4.75 -13.51 7.78
C CYS A 233 -5.48 -12.67 8.84
N GLY A 234 -6.00 -13.29 9.90
CA GLY A 234 -6.79 -12.66 10.96
C GLY A 234 -8.27 -13.05 10.93
N CYS A 235 -8.83 -13.44 9.78
CA CYS A 235 -10.27 -13.74 9.69
C CYS A 235 -10.61 -15.14 10.25
N VAL A 236 -11.75 -15.23 10.94
CA VAL A 236 -12.23 -16.48 11.56
C VAL A 236 -12.41 -17.61 10.53
N PHE A 237 -12.90 -17.29 9.33
CA PHE A 237 -13.12 -18.28 8.29
C PHE A 237 -11.79 -18.84 7.75
N ALA A 238 -10.78 -17.99 7.55
CA ALA A 238 -9.46 -18.44 7.14
C ALA A 238 -8.78 -19.28 8.24
N ALA A 239 -8.98 -18.92 9.51
CA ALA A 239 -8.50 -19.74 10.63
C ALA A 239 -9.14 -21.13 10.63
N MET A 240 -10.46 -21.22 10.43
CA MET A 240 -11.19 -22.49 10.32
C MET A 240 -10.70 -23.33 9.14
N ASP A 241 -10.58 -22.73 7.95
CA ASP A 241 -10.09 -23.38 6.73
C ASP A 241 -8.67 -23.96 6.91
N GLN A 242 -7.84 -23.30 7.72
CA GLN A 242 -6.45 -23.67 7.98
C GLN A 242 -6.26 -24.54 9.24
N GLY A 243 -7.34 -24.83 9.99
CA GLY A 243 -7.27 -25.59 11.24
C GLY A 243 -6.51 -24.88 12.37
N ILE A 244 -6.50 -23.55 12.39
CA ILE A 244 -5.85 -22.75 13.44
C ILE A 244 -6.63 -22.86 14.75
N ASP A 245 -5.96 -23.23 15.84
CA ASP A 245 -6.56 -23.18 17.18
C ASP A 245 -6.55 -21.74 17.71
N LEU A 246 -7.71 -21.08 17.59
CA LEU A 246 -7.88 -19.70 18.07
C LEU A 246 -7.82 -19.57 19.60
N ASN A 247 -7.80 -20.67 20.36
CA ASN A 247 -7.58 -20.62 21.80
C ASN A 247 -6.13 -20.22 22.17
N GLU A 248 -5.17 -20.46 21.28
CA GLU A 248 -3.77 -20.05 21.47
C GLU A 248 -3.57 -18.52 21.36
N TYR A 249 -4.60 -17.82 20.89
CA TYR A 249 -4.62 -16.38 20.66
C TYR A 249 -5.43 -15.61 21.71
N LYS A 250 -5.82 -16.27 22.82
CA LYS A 250 -6.59 -15.67 23.92
C LYS A 250 -5.72 -14.83 24.85
#